data_AF-A0A958X8P4-F1
#
_entry.id   AF-A0A958X8P4-F1
#
_cell.length_a   1.000
_cell.length_b   1.000
_cell.length_c   1.000
_cell.angle_alpha   90.00
_cell.angle_beta   90.00
_cell.angle_gamma   90.00
#
_symmetry.space_group_name_H-M   'P 1'
#
loop_
_entity.id
_entity.type
_entity.pdbx_description
1 polymer ?
#
loop_
_entity_poly.entity_id
_entity_poly.type
_entity_poly.pdbx_seq_one_letter_code
_entity_poly.pdbx_strand_id
1 'polypeptide(L)'
;LTTAAFVVGIFYFIAKLIGQIAFDPGSKAWKKTIEKLQARIRSQGAGALIPWDAEMLSLLSLNQSKVKKPGWWDSTSEGVYMSIFQEPVLAYAGQKSGNTAVFVARSSKQEYILRQKQKETEVWIDNKPFGVFISDVLLAAGSSSKLLAEVDVEKG
;
A
#
# COMPACT_ATOMS: atom_id res chain seq x y z
N LEU A 1 -3.45 17.79 -8.14
CA LEU A 1 -3.11 17.26 -6.79
C LEU A 1 -1.63 17.51 -6.50
N THR A 2 -1.24 17.64 -5.23
CA THR A 2 0.18 17.54 -4.83
C THR A 2 0.62 16.08 -4.76
N THR A 3 1.93 15.80 -4.80
CA THR A 3 2.47 14.44 -4.62
C THR A 3 2.02 13.81 -3.29
N ALA A 4 1.90 14.62 -2.23
CA ALA A 4 1.38 14.17 -0.94
C ALA A 4 -0.09 13.69 -1.06
N ALA A 5 -0.97 14.47 -1.69
CA ALA A 5 -2.37 14.09 -1.88
C ALA A 5 -2.53 12.81 -2.73
N PHE A 6 -1.68 12.62 -3.75
CA PHE A 6 -1.67 11.38 -4.56
C PHE A 6 -1.28 10.15 -3.72
N VAL A 7 -0.21 10.26 -2.92
CA VAL A 7 0.22 9.18 -2.01
C VAL A 7 -0.85 8.88 -0.97
N VAL A 8 -1.52 9.91 -0.45
CA VAL A 8 -2.60 9.76 0.55
C VAL A 8 -3.84 9.10 -0.05
N GLY A 9 -4.20 9.39 -1.31
CA GLY A 9 -5.28 8.70 -2.01
C GLY A 9 -5.00 7.22 -2.22
N ILE A 10 -3.80 6.86 -2.71
CA ILE A 10 -3.35 5.46 -2.82
C ILE A 10 -3.31 4.79 -1.45
N PHE A 11 -2.77 5.48 -0.45
CA PHE A 11 -2.71 5.00 0.92
C PHE A 11 -4.10 4.69 1.48
N TYR A 12 -5.04 5.64 1.41
CA TYR A 12 -6.40 5.49 1.97
C TYR A 12 -7.15 4.34 1.29
N PHE A 13 -7.02 4.22 -0.03
CA PHE A 13 -7.61 3.11 -0.79
C PHE A 13 -7.06 1.74 -0.35
N ILE A 14 -5.74 1.64 -0.10
CA ILE A 14 -5.15 0.39 0.40
C ILE A 14 -5.50 0.16 1.88
N ALA A 15 -5.44 1.19 2.73
CA ALA A 15 -5.72 1.10 4.17
C ALA A 15 -7.19 0.71 4.46
N LYS A 16 -8.15 1.22 3.68
CA LYS A 16 -9.58 0.87 3.77
C LYS A 16 -9.86 -0.63 3.55
N LEU A 17 -8.92 -1.35 2.92
CA LEU A 17 -9.01 -2.80 2.69
C LEU A 17 -8.36 -3.64 3.80
N ILE A 18 -7.72 -3.02 4.80
CA ILE A 18 -6.86 -3.71 5.77
C ILE A 18 -7.25 -3.38 7.22
N GLY A 19 -7.91 -4.35 7.87
CA GLY A 19 -8.15 -4.30 9.32
C GLY A 19 -6.85 -4.41 10.14
N GLN A 20 -6.85 -3.74 11.29
CA GLN A 20 -5.76 -3.40 12.23
C GLN A 20 -4.73 -4.49 12.66
N ILE A 21 -3.82 -4.01 13.52
CA ILE A 21 -2.97 -4.60 14.59
C ILE A 21 -1.41 -4.76 14.37
N ALA A 22 -0.57 -5.38 15.24
CA ALA A 22 0.90 -5.10 15.46
C ALA A 22 2.08 -6.13 15.15
N PHE A 23 3.32 -5.64 14.89
CA PHE A 23 4.64 -6.37 14.71
C PHE A 23 5.83 -5.37 14.55
N ASP A 24 7.09 -5.82 14.68
CA ASP A 24 8.33 -5.02 14.89
C ASP A 24 9.19 -4.69 13.61
N PRO A 25 9.60 -3.42 13.35
CA PRO A 25 10.34 -3.02 12.13
C PRO A 25 11.80 -3.48 12.02
N GLY A 26 12.50 -3.75 13.12
CA GLY A 26 13.97 -3.86 13.11
C GLY A 26 14.53 -5.20 12.62
N SER A 27 13.69 -6.23 12.46
CA SER A 27 14.15 -7.61 12.38
C SER A 27 14.68 -8.05 11.01
N LYS A 28 15.58 -9.05 10.99
CA LYS A 28 15.96 -9.76 9.74
C LYS A 28 14.76 -10.45 9.07
N ALA A 29 13.76 -10.86 9.87
CA ALA A 29 12.51 -11.43 9.39
C ALA A 29 11.65 -10.41 8.60
N TRP A 30 11.65 -9.14 9.02
CA TRP A 30 11.01 -8.04 8.28
C TRP A 30 11.59 -7.88 6.87
N LYS A 31 12.91 -7.73 6.75
CA LYS A 31 13.57 -7.61 5.42
C LYS A 31 13.25 -8.79 4.51
N LYS A 32 13.37 -10.02 5.02
CA LYS A 32 13.03 -11.25 4.29
C LYS A 32 11.55 -11.31 3.87
N THR A 33 10.64 -10.74 4.66
CA THR A 33 9.21 -10.65 4.31
C THR A 33 8.99 -9.65 3.18
N ILE A 34 9.61 -8.47 3.23
CA ILE A 34 9.55 -7.48 2.15
C ILE A 34 10.15 -8.04 0.86
N GLU A 35 11.33 -8.66 0.92
CA GLU A 35 11.97 -9.33 -0.22
C GLU A 35 11.06 -10.42 -0.83
N LYS A 36 10.38 -11.24 0.01
CA LYS A 36 9.37 -12.22 -0.45
C LYS A 36 8.21 -11.53 -1.19
N LEU A 37 7.65 -10.45 -0.64
CA LEU A 37 6.52 -9.73 -1.24
C LEU A 37 6.92 -9.01 -2.54
N GLN A 38 8.09 -8.37 -2.59
CA GLN A 38 8.65 -7.79 -3.81
C GLN A 38 8.88 -8.87 -4.89
N ALA A 39 9.43 -10.04 -4.52
CA ALA A 39 9.61 -11.15 -5.43
C ALA A 39 8.28 -11.71 -5.96
N ARG A 40 7.26 -11.82 -5.10
CA ARG A 40 5.88 -12.17 -5.49
C ARG A 40 5.36 -11.21 -6.57
N ILE A 41 5.39 -9.89 -6.33
CA ILE A 41 4.93 -8.87 -7.29
C ILE A 41 5.67 -8.98 -8.63
N ARG A 42 6.99 -9.22 -8.63
CA ARG A 42 7.77 -9.44 -9.86
C ARG A 42 7.34 -10.71 -10.59
N SER A 43 7.01 -11.78 -9.85
CA SER A 43 6.58 -13.07 -10.42
C SER A 43 5.11 -13.13 -10.87
N GLN A 44 4.24 -12.27 -10.37
CA GLN A 44 2.80 -12.23 -10.70
C GLN A 44 2.51 -11.89 -12.18
N GLY A 45 3.52 -11.50 -12.96
CA GLY A 45 3.36 -11.21 -14.39
C GLY A 45 2.39 -10.04 -14.62
N ALA A 46 2.49 -8.98 -13.80
CA ALA A 46 1.63 -7.80 -13.87
C ALA A 46 1.81 -6.94 -15.15
N GLY A 47 2.49 -7.48 -16.18
CA GLY A 47 2.82 -6.80 -17.41
C GLY A 47 3.80 -5.63 -17.21
N ALA A 48 3.94 -4.82 -18.26
CA ALA A 48 4.35 -3.44 -18.07
C ALA A 48 3.17 -2.72 -17.40
N LEU A 49 3.31 -2.41 -16.10
CA LEU A 49 2.37 -1.55 -15.41
C LEU A 49 2.27 -0.22 -16.18
N ILE A 50 1.06 0.24 -16.45
CA ILE A 50 0.86 1.46 -17.24
C ILE A 50 1.05 2.69 -16.35
N PRO A 51 1.64 3.80 -16.85
CA PRO A 51 1.62 5.10 -16.21
C PRO A 51 0.20 5.51 -15.82
N TRP A 52 -0.05 5.60 -14.51
CA TRP A 52 -1.30 6.09 -13.95
C TRP A 52 -1.03 7.40 -13.21
N ASP A 53 -2.01 8.30 -13.19
CA ASP A 53 -1.88 9.64 -12.63
C ASP A 53 -3.00 9.99 -11.63
N ALA A 54 -2.94 11.20 -11.11
CA ALA A 54 -3.85 11.70 -10.09
C ALA A 54 -5.25 12.03 -10.62
N GLU A 55 -5.41 12.25 -11.93
CA GLU A 55 -6.71 12.56 -12.54
C GLU A 55 -7.49 11.26 -12.74
N MET A 56 -6.82 10.19 -13.17
CA MET A 56 -7.44 8.87 -13.31
C MET A 56 -7.81 8.23 -11.96
N LEU A 57 -7.19 8.63 -10.84
CA LEU A 57 -7.67 8.30 -9.49
C LEU A 57 -9.05 8.90 -9.18
N SER A 58 -9.44 10.04 -9.77
CA SER A 58 -10.80 10.57 -9.57
C SER A 58 -11.88 9.71 -10.23
N LEU A 59 -11.51 8.90 -11.23
CA LEU A 59 -12.36 7.98 -11.98
C LEU A 59 -12.41 6.58 -11.34
N LEU A 60 -12.32 6.51 -10.00
CA LEU A 60 -12.07 5.32 -9.18
C LEU A 60 -13.20 4.26 -9.19
N SER A 61 -13.44 3.62 -10.33
CA SER A 61 -14.06 2.29 -10.44
C SER A 61 -12.98 1.23 -10.71
N LEU A 62 -11.96 1.20 -9.84
CA LEU A 62 -10.89 0.20 -9.92
C LEU A 62 -11.46 -1.19 -9.63
N ASN A 63 -11.43 -2.05 -10.64
CA ASN A 63 -11.82 -3.44 -10.50
C ASN A 63 -10.60 -4.28 -10.06
N GLN A 64 -10.76 -5.04 -8.98
CA GLN A 64 -9.75 -5.98 -8.52
C GLN A 64 -9.72 -7.21 -9.43
N SER A 65 -8.59 -7.48 -10.08
CA SER A 65 -8.37 -8.69 -10.87
C SER A 65 -7.29 -9.57 -10.24
N LYS A 66 -7.31 -10.87 -10.59
CA LYS A 66 -6.30 -11.87 -10.17
C LYS A 66 -6.07 -11.92 -8.65
N VAL A 67 -7.12 -11.70 -7.85
CA VAL A 67 -7.04 -11.73 -6.39
C VAL A 67 -6.79 -13.15 -5.91
N LYS A 68 -5.58 -13.41 -5.42
CA LYS A 68 -5.28 -14.60 -4.64
C LYS A 68 -5.51 -14.30 -3.17
N LYS A 69 -6.48 -14.98 -2.59
CA LYS A 69 -6.75 -14.91 -1.14
C LYS A 69 -5.71 -15.75 -0.37
N PRO A 70 -5.37 -15.36 0.88
CA PRO A 70 -4.53 -16.17 1.75
C PRO A 70 -5.07 -17.60 1.88
N GLY A 71 -4.21 -18.60 1.67
CA GLY A 71 -4.53 -20.01 1.86
C GLY A 71 -3.97 -20.54 3.18
N TRP A 72 -4.39 -21.75 3.59
CA TRP A 72 -3.91 -22.38 4.84
C TRP A 72 -2.39 -22.57 4.90
N TRP A 73 -1.71 -22.63 3.75
CA TRP A 73 -0.25 -22.83 3.65
C TRP A 73 0.54 -21.57 3.21
N ASP A 74 -0.14 -20.50 2.78
CA ASP A 74 0.49 -19.25 2.35
C ASP A 74 -0.42 -18.07 2.73
N SER A 75 -0.06 -17.38 3.81
CA SER A 75 -0.79 -16.22 4.32
C SER A 75 -0.62 -14.94 3.46
N THR A 76 0.03 -15.06 2.31
CA THR A 76 0.21 -13.97 1.34
C THR A 76 -1.08 -13.75 0.53
N SER A 77 -1.64 -12.54 0.61
CA SER A 77 -2.60 -12.02 -0.36
C SER A 77 -1.87 -11.34 -1.51
N GLU A 78 -2.39 -11.44 -2.73
CA GLU A 78 -1.85 -10.77 -3.91
C GLU A 78 -2.92 -10.45 -4.94
N GLY A 79 -2.69 -9.45 -5.79
CA GLY A 79 -3.63 -9.06 -6.83
C GLY A 79 -3.13 -7.90 -7.69
N VAL A 80 -3.87 -7.60 -8.76
CA VAL A 80 -3.57 -6.49 -9.67
C VAL A 80 -4.84 -5.67 -9.91
N TYR A 81 -4.76 -4.38 -9.59
CA TYR A 81 -5.79 -3.40 -9.92
C TYR A 81 -5.71 -3.03 -11.40
N MET A 82 -6.88 -3.05 -12.04
CA MET A 82 -7.02 -2.73 -13.45
C MET A 82 -7.75 -1.39 -13.63
N SER A 83 -7.34 -0.60 -14.62
CA SER A 83 -8.12 0.53 -15.11
C SER A 83 -9.49 0.06 -15.64
N ILE A 84 -10.41 0.99 -15.87
CA ILE A 84 -11.69 0.70 -16.56
C ILE A 84 -11.47 0.14 -17.98
N PHE A 85 -10.30 0.37 -18.57
CA PHE A 85 -9.87 -0.15 -19.87
C PHE A 85 -9.14 -1.50 -19.78
N GLN A 86 -9.17 -2.17 -18.62
CA GLN A 86 -8.51 -3.46 -18.36
C GLN A 86 -6.97 -3.41 -18.47
N GLU A 87 -6.36 -2.27 -18.12
CA GLU A 87 -4.90 -2.11 -18.08
C GLU A 87 -4.37 -2.25 -16.64
N PRO A 88 -3.24 -2.94 -16.40
CA PRO A 88 -2.71 -3.12 -15.06
C PRO A 88 -2.03 -1.83 -14.57
N VAL A 89 -2.55 -1.23 -13.49
CA VAL A 89 -2.06 0.08 -12.97
C VAL A 89 -1.35 -0.03 -11.62
N LEU A 90 -1.73 -1.01 -10.78
CA LEU A 90 -1.13 -1.23 -9.46
C LEU A 90 -1.14 -2.73 -9.12
N ALA A 91 0.03 -3.32 -8.97
CA ALA A 91 0.18 -4.68 -8.43
C ALA A 91 0.44 -4.62 -6.92
N TYR A 92 -0.07 -5.59 -6.16
CA TYR A 92 0.21 -5.67 -4.72
C TYR A 92 0.44 -7.11 -4.25
N ALA A 93 1.24 -7.24 -3.19
CA ALA A 93 1.34 -8.43 -2.38
C ALA A 93 1.41 -8.00 -0.91
N GLY A 94 0.68 -8.69 -0.04
CA GLY A 94 0.72 -8.46 1.40
C GLY A 94 0.67 -9.73 2.20
N GLN A 95 1.04 -9.63 3.48
CA GLN A 95 0.94 -10.72 4.44
C GLN A 95 0.43 -10.16 5.75
N LYS A 96 -0.61 -10.77 6.31
CA LYS A 96 -1.08 -10.50 7.67
C LYS A 96 -0.62 -11.62 8.60
N SER A 97 -0.09 -11.25 9.77
CA SER A 97 0.43 -12.18 10.78
C SER A 97 -0.20 -11.89 12.13
N GLY A 98 -1.45 -12.35 12.29
CA GLY A 98 -2.28 -12.12 13.47
C GLY A 98 -2.59 -10.64 13.66
N ASN A 99 -1.67 -9.96 14.31
CA ASN A 99 -1.76 -8.56 14.67
C ASN A 99 -1.34 -7.69 13.44
N THR A 100 -0.07 -7.53 13.04
CA THR A 100 0.30 -6.66 11.88
C THR A 100 -0.07 -7.21 10.52
N ALA A 101 -0.29 -6.29 9.58
CA ALA A 101 -0.21 -6.55 8.15
C ALA A 101 0.87 -5.70 7.46
N VAL A 102 1.51 -6.31 6.48
CA VAL A 102 2.56 -5.72 5.63
C VAL A 102 2.12 -5.82 4.19
N PHE A 103 2.18 -4.73 3.45
CA PHE A 103 1.88 -4.70 2.02
C PHE A 103 3.02 -4.03 1.27
N VAL A 104 3.36 -4.61 0.13
CA VAL A 104 4.11 -3.95 -0.93
C VAL A 104 3.13 -3.73 -2.06
N ALA A 105 3.06 -2.51 -2.58
CA ALA A 105 2.31 -2.15 -3.77
C ALA A 105 3.26 -1.49 -4.76
N ARG A 106 3.10 -1.77 -6.05
CA ARG A 106 3.97 -1.25 -7.09
C ARG A 106 3.13 -0.65 -8.22
N SER A 107 3.40 0.60 -8.54
CA SER A 107 2.95 1.25 -9.76
C SER A 107 4.08 1.19 -10.82
N SER A 108 3.82 1.74 -12.00
CA SER A 108 4.83 1.96 -13.03
C SER A 108 5.95 2.92 -12.62
N LYS A 109 5.68 3.83 -11.67
CA LYS A 109 6.59 4.91 -11.27
C LYS A 109 7.33 4.63 -9.95
N GLN A 110 6.66 3.99 -8.99
CA GLN A 110 7.10 3.91 -7.59
C GLN A 110 6.69 2.59 -6.93
N GLU A 111 7.48 2.17 -5.95
CA GLU A 111 7.13 1.12 -4.99
C GLU A 111 6.70 1.75 -3.66
N TYR A 112 5.56 1.30 -3.13
CA TYR A 112 5.02 1.70 -1.84
C TYR A 112 5.13 0.51 -0.90
N ILE A 113 5.71 0.72 0.28
CA ILE A 113 5.65 -0.24 1.38
C ILE A 113 4.74 0.36 2.44
N LEU A 114 3.78 -0.43 2.90
CA LEU A 114 2.82 -0.07 3.93
C LEU A 114 2.91 -1.10 5.04
N ARG A 115 3.11 -0.64 6.27
CA ARG A 115 3.15 -1.50 7.44
C ARG A 115 2.24 -0.98 8.52
N GLN A 116 1.15 -1.69 8.73
CA GLN A 116 0.16 -1.35 9.73
C GLN A 116 0.55 -1.97 11.07
N LYS A 117 0.63 -1.16 12.12
CA LYS A 117 0.90 -1.53 13.50
C LYS A 117 -0.12 -0.85 14.42
N GLN A 118 -1.05 -1.62 14.98
CA GLN A 118 -2.16 -1.10 15.80
C GLN A 118 -3.04 -0.10 15.02
N LYS A 119 -2.91 1.19 15.33
CA LYS A 119 -3.60 2.32 14.70
C LYS A 119 -2.68 3.16 13.80
N GLU A 120 -1.39 2.85 13.77
CA GLU A 120 -0.39 3.53 12.95
C GLU A 120 -0.13 2.72 11.68
N THR A 121 0.14 3.39 10.57
CA THR A 121 0.69 2.75 9.37
C THR A 121 1.93 3.50 8.91
N GLU A 122 3.07 2.84 9.01
CA GLU A 122 4.34 3.32 8.48
C GLU A 122 4.31 3.23 6.94
N VAL A 123 4.72 4.30 6.26
CA VAL A 123 4.72 4.44 4.80
C VAL A 123 6.14 4.70 4.31
N TRP A 124 6.60 3.88 3.36
CA TRP A 124 7.83 4.11 2.61
C TRP A 124 7.51 4.20 1.12
N ILE A 125 8.27 5.04 0.42
CA ILE A 125 8.27 5.15 -1.04
C ILE A 125 9.67 4.82 -1.52
N ASP A 126 9.80 3.88 -2.47
CA ASP A 126 11.08 3.41 -3.02
C ASP A 126 12.09 3.02 -1.92
N ASN A 127 11.60 2.30 -0.90
CA ASN A 127 12.32 1.88 0.31
C ASN A 127 12.82 3.01 1.23
N LYS A 128 12.41 4.28 1.01
CA LYS A 128 12.74 5.44 1.86
C LYS A 128 11.54 5.80 2.77
N PRO A 129 11.75 6.07 4.07
CA PRO A 129 10.68 6.51 4.96
C PRO A 129 10.01 7.79 4.42
N PHE A 130 8.69 7.77 4.30
CA PHE A 130 7.91 8.90 3.82
C PHE A 130 7.08 9.53 4.95
N GLY A 131 6.35 8.69 5.68
CA GLY A 131 5.49 9.17 6.75
C GLY A 131 4.89 8.07 7.63
N VAL A 132 4.13 8.50 8.63
CA VAL A 132 3.30 7.65 9.47
C VAL A 132 1.87 8.18 9.40
N PHE A 133 0.94 7.30 9.02
CA PHE A 133 -0.49 7.60 9.04
C PHE A 133 -1.09 7.15 10.37
N ILE A 134 -1.74 8.06 11.08
CA ILE A 134 -2.38 7.81 12.37
C ILE A 134 -3.62 8.70 12.49
N SER A 135 -4.75 8.13 12.93
CA SER A 135 -6.01 8.88 13.16
C SER A 135 -6.39 9.80 12.00
N ASP A 136 -6.43 9.25 10.78
CA ASP A 136 -6.76 9.93 9.53
C ASP A 136 -5.78 11.03 9.05
N VAL A 137 -4.67 11.22 9.78
CA VAL A 137 -3.61 12.18 9.50
C VAL A 137 -2.34 11.49 9.00
N LEU A 138 -1.73 12.01 7.92
CA LEU A 138 -0.38 11.64 7.48
C LEU A 138 0.66 12.63 7.99
N LEU A 139 1.58 12.15 8.82
CA LEU A 139 2.72 12.89 9.35
C LEU A 139 4.01 12.53 8.60
N ALA A 140 4.93 13.47 8.45
CA ALA A 140 6.24 13.23 7.86
C ALA A 140 7.10 12.30 8.72
N ALA A 141 7.92 11.47 8.09
CA ALA A 141 8.90 10.64 8.80
C ALA A 141 10.06 11.51 9.31
N GLY A 142 10.28 11.57 10.62
CA GLY A 142 11.38 12.31 11.25
C GLY A 142 11.04 12.80 12.65
N SER A 143 11.92 13.62 13.22
CA SER A 143 11.72 14.27 14.52
C SER A 143 10.74 15.45 14.49
N SER A 144 10.45 15.99 13.31
CA SER A 144 9.39 16.97 13.11
C SER A 144 8.12 16.27 12.66
N SER A 145 7.10 16.25 13.52
CA SER A 145 5.74 15.77 13.23
C SER A 145 4.99 16.70 12.27
N LYS A 146 5.60 17.02 11.12
CA LYS A 146 5.03 17.91 10.12
C LYS A 146 3.85 17.22 9.44
N LEU A 147 2.68 17.85 9.51
CA LEU A 147 1.50 17.47 8.74
C LEU A 147 1.84 17.46 7.23
N LEU A 148 1.64 16.32 6.57
CA LEU A 148 1.76 16.19 5.12
C LEU A 148 0.38 16.22 4.44
N ALA A 149 -0.62 15.62 5.09
CA ALA A 149 -2.02 15.63 4.66
C ALA A 149 -2.93 15.14 5.80
N GLU A 150 -4.22 15.42 5.66
CA GLU A 150 -5.29 14.95 6.54
C GLU A 150 -6.43 14.46 5.63
N VAL A 151 -7.06 13.34 6.00
CA VAL A 151 -8.21 12.80 5.30
C VAL A 151 -9.47 13.30 5.98
N ASP A 152 -10.00 14.42 5.49
CA ASP A 152 -11.33 14.86 5.90
C ASP A 152 -12.38 13.96 5.25
N VAL A 153 -13.06 13.16 6.07
CA VAL A 153 -14.18 12.32 5.65
C VAL A 153 -15.45 13.04 6.07
N GLU A 154 -16.04 13.81 5.13
CA GLU A 154 -17.40 14.33 5.30
C GLU A 154 -18.33 13.17 5.69
N LYS A 155 -18.91 13.26 6.90
CA LYS A 155 -19.85 12.28 7.41
C LYS A 155 -21.23 12.53 6.79
N GLY A 156 -21.41 12.04 5.57
CA GLY A 156 -22.72 11.82 4.94
C GLY A 156 -23.46 10.64 5.58
#